data_AF-U1WF55-F1
#
_entry.id   AF-U1WF55-F1
#
_cell.length_a   1.000
_cell.length_b   1.000
_cell.length_c   1.000
_cell.angle_alpha   90.00
_cell.angle_beta   90.00
_cell.angle_gamma   90.00
#
_symmetry.space_group_name_H-M   'P 1'
#
loop_
_entity.id
_entity.type
_entity.pdbx_description
1 polymer ?
#
loop_
_entity_poly.entity_id
_entity_poly.type
_entity_poly.pdbx_seq_one_letter_code
_entity_poly.pdbx_strand_id
1 'polypeptide(L)'
;GWASYWHQRILREMDLTEDETIEYAKLNAGVVQPSTTSINPYYLGLKIFEDIEERWNHPTTEEAERFGRKPGRGREKIFEVRELDSDISFIRNYLTKDLVKKTDMYVFGRQGNDWTITDKTWEIVRDQLVISRVNGGFPYIQVQDGDYLHNGELYLFHQFEGMELDVKYLEKTLPYVHKLWGKSVHIETRIEDRRVLFTYDGKKCHRRFL
;
A
#
# COMPACT_ATOMS: atom_id res chain seq x y z
N GLY A 1 -10.03 3.06 5.70
CA GLY A 1 -11.40 3.07 5.15
C GLY A 1 -12.47 2.76 6.18
N TRP A 2 -12.44 1.59 6.82
CA TRP A 2 -13.53 1.08 7.67
C TRP A 2 -14.02 2.06 8.75
N ALA A 3 -13.10 2.63 9.53
CA ALA A 3 -13.46 3.62 10.55
C ALA A 3 -14.13 4.86 9.93
N SER A 4 -13.57 5.40 8.83
CA SER A 4 -14.16 6.55 8.12
C SER A 4 -15.58 6.27 7.63
N TYR A 5 -15.83 5.06 7.12
CA TYR A 5 -17.15 4.61 6.70
C TYR A 5 -18.15 4.65 7.87
N TRP A 6 -17.80 4.07 9.02
CA TRP A 6 -18.70 4.04 10.19
C TRP A 6 -18.87 5.38 10.87
N HIS A 7 -17.79 6.16 11.03
CA HIS A 7 -17.87 7.50 11.60
C HIS A 7 -18.86 8.37 10.81
N GLN A 8 -18.83 8.30 9.48
CA GLN A 8 -19.77 9.05 8.64
C GLN A 8 -21.22 8.61 8.80
N ARG A 9 -21.48 7.31 8.95
CA ARG A 9 -22.85 6.81 9.13
C ARG A 9 -23.38 7.15 10.52
N ILE A 10 -22.62 6.83 11.56
CA ILE A 10 -23.02 7.05 12.95
C ILE A 10 -23.27 8.54 13.19
N LEU A 11 -22.34 9.42 12.82
CA LEU A 11 -22.49 10.85 13.09
C LEU A 11 -23.60 11.51 12.26
N ARG A 12 -23.96 10.96 11.09
CA ARG A 12 -25.12 11.43 10.32
C ARG A 12 -26.45 10.95 10.87
N GLU A 13 -26.47 9.89 11.66
CA GLU A 13 -27.67 9.34 12.31
C GLU A 13 -27.88 9.91 13.71
N MET A 14 -26.89 10.63 14.26
CA MET A 14 -26.98 11.31 15.54
C MET A 14 -27.73 12.63 15.43
N ASP A 15 -28.44 13.00 16.49
CA ASP A 15 -29.11 14.30 16.64
C ASP A 15 -28.08 15.37 17.02
N LEU A 16 -27.28 15.79 16.05
CA LEU A 16 -26.25 16.82 16.21
C LEU A 16 -26.85 18.22 16.00
N THR A 17 -26.35 19.18 16.77
CA THR A 17 -26.59 20.61 16.50
C THR A 17 -25.94 21.03 15.17
N GLU A 18 -26.33 22.19 14.64
CA GLU A 18 -25.75 22.75 13.41
C GLU A 18 -24.23 22.97 13.56
N ASP A 19 -23.79 23.50 14.71
CA ASP A 19 -22.37 23.74 15.00
C ASP A 19 -21.57 22.44 15.02
N GLU A 20 -22.07 21.40 15.70
CA GLU A 20 -21.44 20.07 15.75
C GLU A 20 -21.38 19.42 14.36
N THR A 21 -22.44 19.59 13.56
CA THR A 21 -22.51 19.07 12.19
C THR A 21 -21.43 19.71 11.30
N ILE A 22 -21.27 21.04 11.40
CA ILE A 22 -20.26 21.77 10.63
C ILE A 22 -18.84 21.41 11.10
N GLU A 23 -18.63 21.29 12.41
CA GLU A 23 -17.35 20.89 12.98
C GLU A 23 -16.94 19.49 12.49
N TYR A 24 -17.87 18.53 12.58
CA TYR A 24 -17.63 17.19 12.08
C TYR A 24 -17.33 17.18 10.57
N ALA A 25 -18.11 17.93 9.78
CA ALA A 25 -17.90 18.01 8.33
C ALA A 25 -16.48 18.50 7.99
N LYS A 26 -15.99 19.52 8.70
CA LYS A 26 -14.61 20.03 8.55
C LYS A 26 -13.57 18.98 8.92
N LEU A 27 -13.73 18.31 10.06
CA LEU A 27 -12.81 17.27 10.52
C LEU A 27 -12.75 16.10 9.54
N ASN A 28 -13.91 15.56 9.15
CA ASN A 28 -13.99 14.44 8.22
C ASN A 28 -13.41 14.80 6.85
N ALA A 29 -13.69 16.00 6.33
CA ALA A 29 -13.12 16.47 5.07
C ALA A 29 -11.58 16.48 5.10
N GLY A 30 -10.97 16.91 6.21
CA GLY A 30 -9.51 16.84 6.39
C GLY A 30 -8.96 15.41 6.42
N VAL A 31 -9.67 14.49 7.08
CA VAL A 31 -9.25 13.07 7.16
C VAL A 31 -9.34 12.36 5.82
N VAL A 32 -10.41 12.59 5.05
CA VAL A 32 -10.67 11.89 3.78
C VAL A 32 -10.23 12.70 2.56
N GLN A 33 -9.45 13.76 2.74
CA GLN A 33 -8.98 14.59 1.63
C GLN A 33 -8.07 13.77 0.70
N PRO A 34 -8.40 13.64 -0.60
CA PRO A 34 -7.49 13.02 -1.56
C PRO A 34 -6.20 13.83 -1.71
N SER A 35 -5.08 13.16 -1.98
CA SER A 35 -3.81 13.79 -2.34
C SER A 35 -3.57 13.63 -3.84
N THR A 36 -2.87 14.59 -4.43
CA THR A 36 -2.50 14.58 -5.86
C THR A 36 -1.27 13.72 -6.14
N THR A 37 -0.44 13.47 -5.13
CA THR A 37 0.86 12.79 -5.28
C THR A 37 0.99 11.53 -4.44
N SER A 38 -0.01 11.26 -3.60
CA SER A 38 -0.03 10.09 -2.72
C SER A 38 -1.45 9.57 -2.56
N ILE A 39 -1.56 8.31 -2.16
CA ILE A 39 -2.85 7.72 -1.85
C ILE A 39 -3.22 8.04 -0.41
N ASN A 40 -4.40 8.62 -0.21
CA ASN A 40 -5.03 8.66 1.10
C ASN A 40 -5.77 7.34 1.35
N PRO A 41 -5.29 6.46 2.26
CA PRO A 41 -5.91 5.17 2.53
C PRO A 41 -7.30 5.28 3.22
N TYR A 42 -7.58 6.40 3.89
CA TYR A 42 -8.91 6.67 4.45
C TYR A 42 -9.92 6.89 3.34
N TYR A 43 -9.59 7.78 2.39
CA TYR A 43 -10.43 8.06 1.24
C TYR A 43 -10.63 6.84 0.35
N LEU A 44 -9.54 6.16 -0.05
CA LEU A 44 -9.62 5.00 -0.94
C LEU A 44 -10.46 3.89 -0.32
N GLY A 45 -10.17 3.52 0.93
CA GLY A 45 -10.91 2.46 1.60
C GLY A 45 -12.38 2.83 1.82
N LEU A 46 -12.70 4.09 2.12
CA LEU A 46 -14.09 4.57 2.22
C LEU A 46 -14.82 4.35 0.89
N LYS A 47 -14.21 4.77 -0.22
CA LYS A 47 -14.81 4.67 -1.56
C LYS A 47 -15.01 3.22 -1.99
N ILE A 48 -14.08 2.31 -1.64
CA ILE A 48 -14.25 0.88 -1.88
C ILE A 48 -15.42 0.32 -1.07
N PHE A 49 -15.56 0.64 0.22
CA PHE A 49 -16.68 0.14 1.03
C PHE A 49 -18.04 0.69 0.56
N GLU A 50 -18.12 1.96 0.19
CA GLU A 50 -19.32 2.55 -0.41
C GLU A 50 -19.69 1.84 -1.73
N ASP A 51 -18.70 1.53 -2.58
CA ASP A 51 -18.91 0.79 -3.83
C ASP A 51 -19.41 -0.63 -3.60
N ILE A 52 -18.84 -1.35 -2.63
CA ILE A 52 -19.29 -2.70 -2.26
C ILE A 52 -20.73 -2.66 -1.75
N GLU A 53 -21.03 -1.76 -0.80
CA GLU A 53 -22.38 -1.65 -0.23
C GLU A 53 -23.41 -1.33 -1.32
N GLU A 54 -23.10 -0.39 -2.22
CA GLU A 54 -23.99 0.01 -3.32
C GLU A 54 -24.27 -1.15 -4.28
N ARG A 55 -23.23 -1.86 -4.74
CA ARG A 55 -23.39 -2.97 -5.71
C ARG A 55 -24.13 -4.18 -5.13
N TRP A 56 -24.00 -4.43 -3.83
CA TRP A 56 -24.74 -5.52 -3.17
C TRP A 56 -26.14 -5.09 -2.71
N ASN A 57 -26.41 -3.79 -2.59
CA ASN A 57 -27.77 -3.29 -2.41
C ASN A 57 -28.56 -3.29 -3.72
N HIS A 58 -27.89 -2.95 -4.83
CA HIS A 58 -28.49 -2.84 -6.16
C HIS A 58 -27.73 -3.68 -7.20
N PRO A 59 -27.76 -5.03 -7.10
CA PRO A 59 -27.11 -5.89 -8.07
C PRO A 59 -27.76 -5.75 -9.45
N THR A 60 -26.96 -5.89 -10.51
CA THR A 60 -27.51 -5.94 -11.87
C THR A 60 -28.28 -7.24 -12.11
N THR A 61 -29.14 -7.27 -13.13
CA THR A 61 -29.87 -8.49 -13.52
C THR A 61 -28.91 -9.64 -13.80
N GLU A 62 -27.80 -9.38 -14.51
CA GLU A 62 -26.77 -10.39 -14.79
C GLU A 62 -26.14 -10.92 -13.50
N GLU A 63 -25.83 -10.05 -12.54
CA GLU A 63 -25.21 -10.48 -11.27
C GLU A 63 -26.19 -11.25 -10.38
N ALA A 64 -27.47 -10.90 -10.41
CA ALA A 64 -28.52 -11.63 -9.71
C ALA A 64 -28.71 -13.04 -10.29
N GLU A 65 -28.72 -13.18 -11.60
CA GLU A 65 -28.90 -14.47 -12.29
C GLU A 65 -27.65 -15.36 -12.18
N ARG A 66 -26.46 -14.79 -12.41
CA ARG A 66 -25.21 -15.54 -12.48
C ARG A 66 -24.63 -15.90 -11.11
N PHE A 67 -24.73 -14.99 -10.14
CA PHE A 67 -24.12 -15.14 -8.82
C PHE A 67 -25.14 -15.26 -7.69
N GLY A 68 -26.44 -15.25 -7.99
CA GLY A 68 -27.50 -15.36 -6.98
C GLY A 68 -27.56 -14.16 -6.03
N ARG A 69 -27.06 -12.98 -6.45
CA ARG A 69 -27.06 -11.79 -5.59
C ARG A 69 -28.49 -11.32 -5.35
N LYS A 70 -28.79 -11.05 -4.07
CA LYS A 70 -30.07 -10.50 -3.64
C LYS A 70 -29.90 -9.01 -3.33
N PRO A 71 -30.85 -8.15 -3.72
CA PRO A 71 -30.81 -6.73 -3.37
C PRO A 71 -30.90 -6.52 -1.85
N GLY A 72 -30.41 -5.37 -1.39
CA GLY A 72 -30.39 -5.00 0.04
C GLY A 72 -29.37 -5.76 0.90
N ARG A 73 -28.41 -6.48 0.31
CA ARG A 73 -27.40 -7.27 1.03
C ARG A 73 -26.05 -6.54 1.20
N GLY A 74 -26.00 -5.24 0.90
CA GLY A 74 -24.76 -4.44 0.96
C GLY A 74 -24.10 -4.45 2.33
N ARG A 75 -24.90 -4.27 3.39
CA ARG A 75 -24.38 -4.24 4.76
C ARG A 75 -23.77 -5.58 5.18
N GLU A 76 -24.47 -6.69 4.93
CA GLU A 76 -23.93 -8.04 5.20
C GLU A 76 -22.62 -8.25 4.45
N LYS A 77 -22.55 -7.84 3.19
CA LYS A 77 -21.34 -8.01 2.39
C LYS A 77 -20.14 -7.25 2.95
N ILE A 78 -20.28 -5.97 3.32
CA ILE A 78 -19.12 -5.21 3.83
C ILE A 78 -18.59 -5.77 5.17
N PHE A 79 -19.46 -6.38 5.98
CA PHE A 79 -19.03 -7.09 7.19
C PHE A 79 -18.27 -8.38 6.87
N GLU A 80 -18.76 -9.18 5.91
CA GLU A 80 -18.04 -10.36 5.41
C GLU A 80 -16.65 -9.97 4.89
N VAL A 81 -16.56 -8.90 4.08
CA VAL A 81 -15.27 -8.39 3.58
C VAL A 81 -14.34 -7.99 4.73
N ARG A 82 -14.85 -7.27 5.73
CA ARG A 82 -14.06 -6.87 6.91
C ARG A 82 -13.57 -8.07 7.73
N GLU A 83 -14.30 -9.18 7.71
CA GLU A 83 -13.94 -10.39 8.43
C GLU A 83 -12.93 -11.25 7.68
N LEU A 84 -13.08 -11.38 6.35
CA LEU A 84 -12.34 -12.34 5.53
C LEU A 84 -11.15 -11.74 4.76
N ASP A 85 -11.19 -10.45 4.42
CA ASP A 85 -10.17 -9.83 3.58
C ASP A 85 -9.05 -9.17 4.39
N SER A 86 -7.82 -9.34 3.89
CA SER A 86 -6.65 -8.52 4.25
C SER A 86 -6.59 -7.27 3.37
N ASP A 87 -5.71 -6.31 3.68
CA ASP A 87 -5.51 -5.13 2.81
C ASP A 87 -5.21 -5.51 1.35
N ILE A 88 -4.43 -6.58 1.15
CA ILE A 88 -4.04 -7.08 -0.17
C ILE A 88 -5.26 -7.60 -0.94
N SER A 89 -6.02 -8.52 -0.32
CA SER A 89 -7.18 -9.12 -0.98
C SER A 89 -8.31 -8.10 -1.13
N PHE A 90 -8.47 -7.18 -0.18
CA PHE A 90 -9.44 -6.09 -0.24
C PHE A 90 -9.22 -5.20 -1.47
N ILE A 91 -7.98 -4.74 -1.70
CA ILE A 91 -7.65 -3.94 -2.89
C ILE A 91 -7.81 -4.79 -4.16
N ARG A 92 -7.26 -6.01 -4.17
CA ARG A 92 -7.29 -6.89 -5.35
C ARG A 92 -8.71 -7.20 -5.82
N ASN A 93 -9.61 -7.48 -4.88
CA ASN A 93 -10.95 -7.97 -5.17
C ASN A 93 -11.95 -6.83 -5.41
N TYR A 94 -11.75 -5.67 -4.78
CA TYR A 94 -12.78 -4.62 -4.72
C TYR A 94 -12.34 -3.24 -5.25
N LEU A 95 -11.07 -3.04 -5.63
CA LEU A 95 -10.69 -1.87 -6.44
C LEU A 95 -11.06 -2.11 -7.90
N THR A 96 -12.30 -1.75 -8.24
CA THR A 96 -12.87 -1.98 -9.57
C THR A 96 -12.38 -0.96 -10.60
N LYS A 97 -12.49 -1.32 -11.90
CA LYS A 97 -12.21 -0.42 -13.02
C LYS A 97 -13.00 0.89 -12.94
N ASP A 98 -14.29 0.80 -12.61
CA ASP A 98 -15.16 1.97 -12.50
C ASP A 98 -14.74 2.87 -11.34
N LEU A 99 -14.29 2.27 -10.23
CA LEU A 99 -13.79 3.03 -9.09
C LEU A 99 -12.50 3.77 -9.45
N VAL A 100 -11.52 3.08 -10.04
CA VAL A 100 -10.25 3.68 -10.52
C VAL A 100 -10.51 4.86 -11.45
N LYS A 101 -11.48 4.73 -12.36
CA LYS A 101 -11.87 5.82 -13.27
C LYS A 101 -12.57 6.96 -12.53
N LYS A 102 -13.50 6.65 -11.62
CA LYS A 102 -14.26 7.64 -10.85
C LYS A 102 -13.38 8.47 -9.91
N THR A 103 -12.31 7.87 -9.39
CA THR A 103 -11.34 8.54 -8.51
C THR A 103 -10.13 9.09 -9.25
N ASP A 104 -10.10 9.02 -10.59
CA ASP A 104 -8.99 9.43 -11.48
C ASP A 104 -7.62 8.96 -10.98
N MET A 105 -7.51 7.67 -10.66
CA MET A 105 -6.25 7.08 -10.19
C MET A 105 -5.32 6.75 -11.37
N TYR A 106 -4.03 6.95 -11.15
CA TYR A 106 -2.97 6.72 -12.14
C TYR A 106 -1.65 6.35 -11.49
N VAL A 107 -0.75 5.74 -12.27
CA VAL A 107 0.65 5.54 -11.92
C VAL A 107 1.47 6.66 -12.54
N PHE A 108 2.36 7.24 -11.76
CA PHE A 108 3.27 8.28 -12.23
C PHE A 108 4.71 7.93 -11.84
N GLY A 109 5.64 8.39 -12.67
CA GLY A 109 7.05 8.08 -12.56
C GLY A 109 7.89 9.20 -13.15
N ARG A 110 9.18 9.20 -12.82
CA ARG A 110 10.10 10.18 -13.39
C ARG A 110 10.57 9.70 -14.76
N GLN A 111 10.37 10.53 -15.79
CA GLN A 111 10.95 10.33 -17.11
C GLN A 111 11.96 11.46 -17.35
N GLY A 112 13.25 11.11 -17.32
CA GLY A 112 14.33 12.10 -17.33
C GLY A 112 14.28 13.00 -16.09
N ASN A 113 14.04 14.30 -16.28
CA ASN A 113 13.92 15.25 -15.17
C ASN A 113 12.49 15.47 -14.69
N ASP A 114 11.49 15.09 -15.47
CA ASP A 114 10.09 15.44 -15.23
C ASP A 114 9.29 14.26 -14.66
N TRP A 115 8.27 14.58 -13.86
CA TRP A 115 7.28 13.60 -13.43
C TRP A 115 6.15 13.52 -14.45
N THR A 116 5.86 12.31 -14.91
CA THR A 116 4.85 12.05 -15.93
C THR A 116 3.94 10.92 -15.48
N ILE A 117 2.69 10.95 -15.95
CA ILE A 117 1.77 9.83 -15.79
C ILE A 117 2.25 8.73 -16.72
N THR A 118 2.64 7.59 -16.15
CA THR A 118 3.15 6.45 -16.91
C THR A 118 2.02 5.51 -17.32
N ASP A 119 0.97 5.38 -16.50
CA ASP A 119 -0.15 4.49 -16.78
C ASP A 119 -1.46 4.92 -16.10
N LYS A 120 -2.59 4.60 -16.72
CA LYS A 120 -3.97 4.79 -16.18
C LYS A 120 -4.82 3.52 -16.25
N THR A 121 -4.23 2.41 -16.68
CA THR A 121 -4.88 1.10 -16.82
C THR A 121 -5.20 0.55 -15.44
N TRP A 122 -6.44 0.12 -15.24
CA TRP A 122 -6.93 -0.22 -13.90
C TRP A 122 -6.20 -1.42 -13.28
N GLU A 123 -5.83 -2.41 -14.09
CA GLU A 123 -5.04 -3.57 -13.65
C GLU A 123 -3.70 -3.10 -13.08
N ILE A 124 -3.00 -2.22 -13.80
CA ILE A 124 -1.67 -1.72 -13.39
C ILE A 124 -1.78 -0.88 -12.12
N VAL A 125 -2.77 0.03 -12.04
CA VAL A 125 -3.02 0.83 -10.83
C VAL A 125 -3.30 -0.07 -9.62
N ARG A 126 -4.19 -1.06 -9.77
CA ARG A 126 -4.54 -1.99 -8.69
C ARG A 126 -3.33 -2.83 -8.28
N ASP A 127 -2.60 -3.39 -9.23
CA ASP A 127 -1.51 -4.31 -8.95
C ASP A 127 -0.34 -3.59 -8.28
N GLN A 128 -0.05 -2.34 -8.68
CA GLN A 128 0.93 -1.50 -7.98
C GLN A 128 0.53 -1.23 -6.52
N LEU A 129 -0.75 -0.95 -6.26
CA LEU A 129 -1.23 -0.78 -4.89
C LEU A 129 -1.16 -2.06 -4.08
N VAL A 130 -1.49 -3.21 -4.69
CA VAL A 130 -1.35 -4.52 -4.05
C VAL A 130 0.11 -4.80 -3.70
N ILE A 131 1.04 -4.59 -4.63
CA ILE A 131 2.48 -4.77 -4.42
C ILE A 131 2.98 -3.87 -3.28
N SER A 132 2.52 -2.62 -3.21
CA SER A 132 2.87 -1.70 -2.12
C SER A 132 2.42 -2.15 -0.72
N ARG A 133 1.58 -3.19 -0.63
CA ARG A 133 1.09 -3.77 0.63
C ARG A 133 1.68 -5.15 0.92
N VAL A 134 2.45 -5.73 0.01
CA VAL A 134 3.21 -6.97 0.28
C VAL A 134 4.17 -6.68 1.44
N ASN A 135 4.18 -7.58 2.43
CA ASN A 135 4.93 -7.42 3.68
C ASN A 135 4.69 -6.06 4.38
N GLY A 136 3.47 -5.52 4.29
CA GLY A 136 3.12 -4.21 4.87
C GLY A 136 3.78 -3.01 4.17
N GLY A 137 4.36 -3.22 2.98
CA GLY A 137 5.15 -2.22 2.27
C GLY A 137 6.61 -2.14 2.73
N PHE A 138 7.06 -3.08 3.57
CA PHE A 138 8.44 -3.15 4.02
C PHE A 138 9.24 -4.16 3.19
N PRO A 139 10.51 -3.86 2.87
CA PRO A 139 11.35 -4.80 2.15
C PRO A 139 11.56 -6.08 2.98
N TYR A 140 11.53 -7.23 2.32
CA TYR A 140 11.78 -8.51 2.99
C TYR A 140 13.29 -8.81 3.03
N ILE A 141 13.90 -8.60 4.19
CA ILE A 141 15.34 -8.78 4.40
C ILE A 141 15.56 -9.91 5.40
N GLN A 142 16.43 -10.84 5.05
CA GLN A 142 16.80 -11.98 5.89
C GLN A 142 18.31 -11.98 6.18
N VAL A 143 18.69 -12.55 7.32
CA VAL A 143 20.08 -12.90 7.58
C VAL A 143 20.41 -14.17 6.81
N GLN A 144 21.35 -14.09 5.88
CA GLN A 144 21.82 -15.24 5.10
C GLN A 144 23.04 -15.90 5.76
N ASP A 145 23.94 -15.09 6.34
CA ASP A 145 25.13 -15.57 7.04
C ASP A 145 25.49 -14.60 8.19
N GLY A 146 25.72 -15.15 9.38
CA GLY A 146 26.15 -14.39 10.57
C GLY A 146 27.64 -14.53 10.90
N ASP A 147 28.38 -15.33 10.13
CA ASP A 147 29.83 -15.46 10.21
C ASP A 147 30.44 -15.36 8.81
N TYR A 148 30.00 -14.34 8.06
CA TYR A 148 30.39 -14.19 6.67
C TYR A 148 31.91 -14.06 6.54
N LEU A 149 32.48 -14.83 5.61
CA LEU A 149 33.93 -14.97 5.39
C LEU A 149 34.72 -15.37 6.65
N HIS A 150 34.06 -16.01 7.64
CA HIS A 150 34.64 -16.41 8.92
C HIS A 150 35.22 -15.25 9.75
N ASN A 151 34.69 -14.04 9.53
CA ASN A 151 35.10 -12.83 10.24
C ASN A 151 34.05 -12.32 11.23
N GLY A 152 32.94 -13.04 11.43
CA GLY A 152 31.77 -12.57 12.20
C GLY A 152 31.04 -11.41 11.54
N GLU A 153 31.20 -11.22 10.24
CA GLU A 153 30.51 -10.18 9.48
C GLU A 153 29.07 -10.63 9.16
N LEU A 154 28.15 -9.66 9.07
CA LEU A 154 26.74 -9.95 8.83
C LEU A 154 26.42 -9.86 7.34
N TYR A 155 25.91 -10.93 6.76
CA TYR A 155 25.39 -10.95 5.40
C TYR A 155 23.87 -10.98 5.41
N LEU A 156 23.29 -9.88 4.92
CA LEU A 156 21.85 -9.72 4.70
C LEU A 156 21.52 -9.97 3.23
N PHE A 157 20.37 -10.59 3.00
CA PHE A 157 19.83 -10.82 1.68
C PHE A 157 18.46 -10.17 1.57
N HIS A 158 18.30 -9.26 0.61
CA HIS A 158 17.00 -8.70 0.24
C HIS A 158 16.31 -9.66 -0.73
N GLN A 159 15.23 -10.26 -0.27
CA GLN A 159 14.34 -11.05 -1.12
C GLN A 159 13.61 -10.10 -2.07
N PHE A 160 14.09 -10.03 -3.30
CA PHE A 160 13.59 -9.09 -4.29
C PHE A 160 12.22 -9.51 -4.80
N GLU A 161 11.19 -8.78 -4.39
CA GLU A 161 9.79 -8.99 -4.78
C GLU A 161 9.33 -8.00 -5.88
N GLY A 162 10.25 -7.55 -6.73
CA GLY A 162 9.98 -6.61 -7.82
C GLY A 162 10.11 -5.12 -7.44
N MET A 163 10.43 -4.81 -6.19
CA MET A 163 10.70 -3.45 -5.73
C MET A 163 12.16 -3.32 -5.29
N GLU A 164 12.85 -2.32 -5.81
CA GLU A 164 14.24 -2.01 -5.42
C GLU A 164 14.27 -1.29 -4.07
N LEU A 165 15.37 -1.45 -3.34
CA LEU A 165 15.64 -0.63 -2.15
C LEU A 165 16.03 0.78 -2.59
N ASP A 166 15.47 1.80 -1.94
CA ASP A 166 15.96 3.17 -2.11
C ASP A 166 17.42 3.24 -1.63
N VAL A 167 18.32 3.51 -2.59
CA VAL A 167 19.78 3.49 -2.34
C VAL A 167 20.18 4.48 -1.26
N LYS A 168 19.58 5.68 -1.24
CA LYS A 168 19.93 6.72 -0.25
C LYS A 168 19.47 6.30 1.15
N TYR A 169 18.31 5.67 1.26
CA TYR A 169 17.78 5.15 2.50
C TYR A 169 18.58 3.94 3.00
N LEU A 170 18.95 3.03 2.11
CA LEU A 170 19.81 1.88 2.40
C LEU A 170 21.17 2.34 2.95
N GLU A 171 21.85 3.24 2.25
CA GLU A 171 23.17 3.76 2.64
C GLU A 171 23.16 4.47 4.00
N LYS A 172 22.02 5.09 4.36
CA LYS A 172 21.81 5.69 5.69
C LYS A 172 21.42 4.68 6.77
N THR A 173 20.79 3.57 6.40
CA THR A 173 20.30 2.54 7.32
C THR A 173 21.41 1.60 7.76
N LEU A 174 22.30 1.18 6.85
CA LEU A 174 23.39 0.24 7.15
C LEU A 174 24.30 0.64 8.35
N PRO A 175 24.67 1.91 8.56
CA PRO A 175 25.40 2.33 9.74
C PRO A 175 24.72 1.97 11.07
N TYR A 176 23.38 2.00 11.12
CA TYR A 176 22.62 1.62 12.31
C TYR A 176 22.62 0.10 12.52
N VAL A 177 22.52 -0.68 11.44
CA VAL A 177 22.65 -2.13 11.51
C VAL A 177 24.04 -2.53 12.02
N HIS A 178 25.09 -1.91 11.48
CA HIS A 178 26.45 -2.09 11.97
C HIS A 178 26.60 -1.70 13.44
N LYS A 179 25.97 -0.60 13.88
CA LYS A 179 26.00 -0.21 15.31
C LYS A 179 25.41 -1.29 16.22
N LEU A 180 24.39 -2.01 15.76
CA LEU A 180 23.78 -3.12 16.52
C LEU A 180 24.61 -4.41 16.42
N TRP A 181 25.15 -4.72 15.25
CA TRP A 181 25.91 -5.95 15.01
C TRP A 181 27.35 -5.91 15.55
N GLY A 182 28.01 -4.75 15.45
CA GLY A 182 29.37 -4.50 15.93
C GLY A 182 30.50 -4.80 14.93
N LYS A 183 30.18 -5.36 13.75
CA LYS A 183 31.13 -5.65 12.66
C LYS A 183 30.56 -5.23 11.31
N SER A 184 31.36 -5.37 10.24
CA SER A 184 30.93 -5.07 8.86
C SER A 184 29.60 -5.75 8.53
N VAL A 185 28.75 -5.02 7.81
CA VAL A 185 27.44 -5.50 7.38
C VAL A 185 27.37 -5.40 5.86
N HIS A 186 26.94 -6.49 5.24
CA HIS A 186 26.71 -6.61 3.81
C HIS A 186 25.22 -6.77 3.56
N ILE A 187 24.68 -6.12 2.54
CA ILE A 187 23.33 -6.38 2.06
C ILE A 187 23.35 -6.59 0.56
N GLU A 188 22.92 -7.77 0.14
CA GLU A 188 22.73 -8.09 -1.26
C GLU A 188 21.31 -7.71 -1.69
N THR A 189 21.19 -7.01 -2.82
CA THR A 189 19.92 -6.60 -3.42
C THR A 189 20.03 -6.58 -4.94
N ARG A 190 18.94 -6.27 -5.65
CA ARG A 190 18.94 -6.01 -7.09
C ARG A 190 18.71 -4.52 -7.38
N ILE A 191 19.44 -4.00 -8.38
CA ILE A 191 19.28 -2.66 -8.98
C ILE A 191 19.37 -2.84 -10.49
N GLU A 192 18.40 -2.34 -11.23
CA GLU A 192 18.30 -2.50 -12.69
C GLU A 192 18.49 -3.97 -13.11
N ASP A 193 17.81 -4.88 -12.39
CA ASP A 193 17.88 -6.34 -12.51
C ASP A 193 19.24 -7.00 -12.21
N ARG A 194 20.27 -6.22 -11.88
CA ARG A 194 21.61 -6.71 -11.54
C ARG A 194 21.78 -6.90 -10.04
N ARG A 195 22.46 -7.97 -9.64
CA ARG A 195 22.80 -8.20 -8.22
C ARG A 195 23.87 -7.20 -7.79
N VAL A 196 23.63 -6.54 -6.66
CA VAL A 196 24.50 -5.53 -6.08
C VAL A 196 24.69 -5.85 -4.62
N LEU A 197 25.94 -5.88 -4.17
CA LEU A 197 26.29 -5.99 -2.76
C LEU A 197 26.67 -4.60 -2.25
N PHE A 198 25.91 -4.11 -1.28
CA PHE A 198 26.31 -2.97 -0.46
C PHE A 198 27.03 -3.47 0.77
N THR A 199 28.03 -2.74 1.22
CA THR A 199 28.81 -3.09 2.40
C THR A 199 29.15 -1.84 3.18
N TYR A 200 28.90 -1.88 4.48
CA TYR A 200 29.33 -0.85 5.42
C TYR A 200 30.43 -1.42 6.32
N ASP A 201 31.61 -0.82 6.23
CA ASP A 201 32.86 -1.27 6.89
C ASP A 201 33.14 -0.57 8.24
N GLY A 202 32.13 0.13 8.78
CA GLY A 202 32.28 0.95 9.99
C GLY A 202 32.64 2.42 9.70
N LYS A 203 33.05 2.76 8.48
CA LYS A 203 33.40 4.14 8.07
C LYS A 203 32.56 4.63 6.91
N LYS A 204 32.39 3.80 5.87
CA LYS A 204 31.69 4.18 4.64
C LYS A 204 30.90 3.01 4.07
N CYS A 205 29.82 3.36 3.38
CA CYS A 205 29.10 2.43 2.53
C CYS A 205 29.78 2.37 1.16
N HIS A 206 30.04 1.17 0.66
CA HIS A 206 30.51 0.93 -0.70
C HIS A 206 29.61 -0.10 -1.37
N ARG A 207 29.55 -0.06 -2.70
CA ARG A 207 28.75 -0.99 -3.50
C ARG A 207 29.59 -1.64 -4.58
N ARG A 208 29.30 -2.90 -4.89
CA ARG A 208 29.86 -3.63 -6.03
C ARG A 208 28.76 -4.41 -6.74
N PHE A 209 28.84 -4.48 -8.06
CA PHE A 209 28.03 -5.41 -8.83
C PHE A 209 28.60 -6.82 -8.66
N LEU A 210 27.72 -7.81 -8.57
CA LEU A 210 28.05 -9.23 -8.48
C LEU A 210 27.94 -9.92 -9.84
#